data_AF-A0AA97I884-F1
#
_entry.id   AF-A0AA97I884-F1
#
_cell.length_a   1.000
_cell.length_b   1.000
_cell.length_c   1.000
_cell.angle_alpha   90.00
_cell.angle_beta   90.00
_cell.angle_gamma   90.00
#
_symmetry.space_group_name_H-M   'P 1'
#
loop_
_entity.id
_entity.type
_entity.pdbx_description
1 polymer ?
#
loop_
_entity_poly.entity_id
_entity_poly.type
_entity_poly.pdbx_seq_one_letter_code
_entity_poly.pdbx_strand_id
1 'polypeptide(L)'
;MGIRYYAYPLAPEFVERAYEEPLAFLAADPLADAWFLSDDERPEMLYLDTCWHELQSLTWPDRTRRPRPAYRLFEGRVTHTPTGWIPWTRVLDPDEVDDIARDLVLIDEDDVDDAWDVIAGQPFSGDKAYVMHHLAAARAFLIRQQRAGWGLVYLIG
;
A
#
# COMPACT_ATOMS: atom_id res chain seq x y z
N MET A 1 16.93 -4.41 -8.25
CA MET A 1 15.59 -3.80 -8.15
C MET A 1 15.06 -4.07 -6.76
N GLY A 2 14.48 -3.07 -6.10
CA GLY A 2 13.93 -3.21 -4.74
C GLY A 2 12.56 -3.88 -4.72
N ILE A 3 12.13 -4.26 -3.51
CA ILE A 3 10.77 -4.75 -3.21
C ILE A 3 9.81 -3.56 -3.28
N ARG A 4 8.73 -3.71 -4.03
CA ARG A 4 7.78 -2.63 -4.33
C ARG A 4 6.37 -2.99 -3.91
N TYR A 5 5.52 -1.97 -3.88
CA TYR A 5 4.13 -2.10 -3.53
C TYR A 5 3.23 -1.78 -4.72
N TYR A 6 2.23 -2.64 -4.93
CA TYR A 6 1.19 -2.48 -5.94
C TYR A 6 -0.15 -2.85 -5.33
N ALA A 7 -1.18 -2.01 -5.49
CA ALA A 7 -2.55 -2.38 -5.16
C ALA A 7 -3.48 -2.14 -6.34
N TYR A 8 -4.46 -3.02 -6.48
CA TYR A 8 -5.45 -2.99 -7.55
C TYR A 8 -6.85 -2.93 -6.94
N PRO A 9 -7.76 -2.17 -7.57
CA PRO A 9 -9.18 -2.21 -7.26
C PRO A 9 -9.77 -3.61 -7.25
N LEU A 10 -10.65 -3.89 -6.29
CA LEU A 10 -11.36 -5.16 -6.20
C LEU A 10 -12.85 -4.92 -6.00
N ALA A 11 -13.66 -5.30 -7.00
CA ALA A 11 -15.11 -5.19 -6.88
C ALA A 11 -15.65 -6.13 -5.78
N PRO A 12 -16.68 -5.72 -5.02
CA PRO A 12 -17.16 -6.44 -3.83
C PRO A 12 -17.58 -7.89 -4.11
N GLU A 13 -18.12 -8.18 -5.30
CA GLU A 13 -18.51 -9.53 -5.72
C GLU A 13 -17.34 -10.52 -5.86
N PHE A 14 -16.09 -10.03 -5.90
CA PHE A 14 -14.90 -10.85 -6.04
C PHE A 14 -14.10 -11.03 -4.76
N VAL A 15 -14.50 -10.38 -3.65
CA VAL A 15 -13.74 -10.39 -2.38
C VAL A 15 -13.51 -11.80 -1.86
N GLU A 16 -14.56 -12.63 -1.78
CA GLU A 16 -14.44 -14.02 -1.32
C GLU A 16 -13.48 -14.84 -2.18
N ARG A 17 -13.57 -14.71 -3.51
CA ARG A 17 -12.66 -15.40 -4.42
C ARG A 17 -11.23 -14.88 -4.27
N ALA A 18 -11.04 -13.58 -4.05
CA ALA A 18 -9.72 -13.00 -3.87
C ALA A 18 -9.05 -13.48 -2.58
N TYR A 19 -9.81 -13.79 -1.51
CA TYR A 19 -9.23 -14.41 -0.32
C TYR A 19 -8.65 -15.80 -0.59
N GLU A 20 -9.24 -16.56 -1.51
CA GLU A 20 -8.74 -17.88 -1.92
C GLU A 20 -7.57 -17.78 -2.92
N GLU A 21 -7.66 -16.86 -3.89
CA GLU A 21 -6.71 -16.73 -4.99
C GLU A 21 -6.38 -15.25 -5.30
N PRO A 22 -5.62 -14.55 -4.44
CA PRO A 22 -5.38 -13.11 -4.59
C PRO A 22 -4.58 -12.77 -5.86
N LEU A 23 -3.68 -13.68 -6.29
CA LEU A 23 -2.85 -13.47 -7.47
C LEU A 23 -3.66 -13.36 -8.77
N ALA A 24 -4.88 -13.94 -8.82
CA ALA A 24 -5.75 -13.84 -9.99
C ALA A 24 -6.32 -12.43 -10.22
N PHE A 25 -6.16 -11.53 -9.23
CA PHE A 25 -6.64 -10.15 -9.25
C PHE A 25 -5.50 -9.13 -9.30
N LEU A 26 -4.26 -9.61 -9.45
CA LEU A 26 -3.08 -8.78 -9.69
C LEU A 26 -2.69 -8.86 -11.17
N ALA A 27 -2.05 -7.80 -11.66
CA ALA A 27 -1.44 -7.84 -12.98
C ALA A 27 -0.36 -8.91 -13.09
N ALA A 28 -0.16 -9.45 -14.30
CA ALA A 28 0.89 -10.44 -14.57
C ALA A 28 2.31 -9.85 -14.40
N ASP A 29 2.48 -8.56 -14.72
CA ASP A 29 3.70 -7.80 -14.47
C ASP A 29 3.35 -6.40 -13.92
N PRO A 30 3.12 -6.27 -12.60
CA PRO A 30 2.76 -4.99 -11.99
C PRO A 30 3.81 -3.89 -12.16
N LEU A 31 5.09 -4.27 -12.34
CA LEU A 31 6.15 -3.30 -12.59
C LEU A 31 6.04 -2.74 -14.00
N ALA A 32 5.73 -3.59 -14.98
CA ALA A 32 5.51 -3.14 -16.34
C ALA A 32 4.31 -2.19 -16.44
N ASP A 33 3.22 -2.49 -15.74
CA ASP A 33 2.07 -1.60 -15.67
C ASP A 33 2.44 -0.23 -15.08
N ALA A 34 3.25 -0.23 -14.02
CA ALA A 34 3.67 0.99 -13.36
C ALA A 34 4.68 1.84 -14.18
N TRP A 35 5.59 1.22 -14.94
CA TRP A 35 6.75 1.92 -15.54
C TRP A 35 6.75 2.00 -17.07
N PHE A 36 6.10 1.06 -17.76
CA PHE A 36 6.19 0.95 -19.22
C PHE A 36 4.91 1.32 -19.95
N LEU A 37 3.76 1.37 -19.25
CA LEU A 37 2.51 1.85 -19.82
C LEU A 37 2.37 3.37 -19.66
N SER A 38 1.80 4.01 -20.68
CA SER A 38 1.34 5.39 -20.58
C SER A 38 0.16 5.51 -19.62
N ASP A 39 -0.12 6.70 -19.10
CA ASP A 39 -1.18 6.88 -18.10
C ASP A 39 -2.58 6.49 -18.64
N ASP A 40 -2.82 6.58 -19.95
CA ASP A 40 -4.08 6.16 -20.58
C ASP A 40 -4.20 4.62 -20.70
N GLU A 41 -3.07 3.91 -20.70
CA GLU A 41 -3.01 2.45 -20.82
C GLU A 41 -2.86 1.76 -19.46
N ARG A 42 -2.33 2.47 -18.47
CA ARG A 42 -2.10 1.93 -17.12
C ARG A 42 -3.45 1.58 -16.48
N PRO A 43 -3.63 0.34 -15.99
CA PRO A 43 -4.81 0.01 -15.22
C PRO A 43 -4.88 0.88 -13.96
N GLU A 44 -6.08 1.09 -13.43
CA GLU A 44 -6.18 1.77 -12.14
C GLU A 44 -5.44 0.96 -11.06
N MET A 45 -4.46 1.60 -10.42
CA MET A 45 -3.63 0.98 -9.39
C MET A 45 -3.06 2.03 -8.43
N LEU A 46 -2.67 1.58 -7.25
CA LEU A 46 -1.79 2.32 -6.34
C LEU A 46 -0.38 1.72 -6.42
N TYR A 47 0.57 2.54 -6.84
CA TYR A 47 1.99 2.20 -6.84
C TYR A 47 2.72 3.08 -5.83
N LEU A 48 3.33 2.47 -4.81
CA LEU A 48 4.09 3.21 -3.78
C LEU A 48 5.61 3.07 -3.95
N ASP A 49 6.07 2.42 -5.01
CA ASP A 49 7.49 2.07 -5.21
C ASP A 49 8.06 1.40 -3.96
N THR A 50 9.24 1.82 -3.48
CA THR A 50 9.81 1.36 -2.21
C THR A 50 9.24 2.10 -1.01
N CYS A 51 8.43 3.15 -1.19
CA CYS A 51 7.93 4.04 -0.11
C CYS A 51 6.96 3.36 0.89
N TRP A 52 6.51 2.14 0.57
CA TRP A 52 5.57 1.40 1.41
C TRP A 52 6.12 1.12 2.82
N HIS A 53 7.45 1.00 2.98
CA HIS A 53 8.05 0.70 4.28
C HIS A 53 8.04 1.91 5.22
N GLU A 54 8.24 3.11 4.70
CA GLU A 54 8.09 4.37 5.42
C GLU A 54 6.63 4.59 5.82
N LEU A 55 5.68 4.34 4.91
CA LEU A 55 4.25 4.45 5.20
C LEU A 55 3.76 3.40 6.20
N GLN A 56 4.31 2.18 6.15
CA GLN A 56 4.12 1.15 7.18
C GLN A 56 4.61 1.64 8.56
N SER A 57 5.76 2.32 8.58
CA SER A 57 6.35 2.84 9.82
C SER A 57 5.61 4.05 10.35
N LEU A 58 5.11 4.92 9.48
CA LEU A 58 4.29 6.08 9.82
C LEU A 58 2.97 5.66 10.48
N THR A 59 2.39 4.56 10.04
CA THR A 59 1.09 4.05 10.56
C THR A 59 1.23 3.11 11.76
N TRP A 60 2.45 2.68 12.07
CA TRP A 60 2.78 1.95 13.29
C TRP A 60 4.18 2.31 13.83
N PRO A 61 4.38 3.59 14.26
CA PRO A 61 5.70 4.09 14.62
C PRO A 61 6.20 3.47 15.91
N ASP A 62 5.31 3.30 16.89
CA ASP A 62 5.56 2.57 18.12
C ASP A 62 5.05 1.14 17.99
N ARG A 63 5.94 0.23 17.58
CA ARG A 63 5.65 -1.21 17.42
C ARG A 63 5.24 -1.91 18.72
N THR A 64 5.25 -1.21 19.85
CA THR A 64 4.76 -1.73 21.14
C THR A 64 3.28 -1.46 21.37
N ARG A 65 2.67 -0.54 20.60
CA ARG A 65 1.24 -0.20 20.67
C ARG A 65 0.47 -0.92 19.59
N ARG A 66 -0.86 -0.83 19.64
CA ARG A 66 -1.72 -1.31 18.55
C ARG A 66 -1.51 -0.39 17.33
N PRO A 67 -1.33 -0.93 16.11
CA PRO A 67 -1.25 -0.12 14.90
C PRO A 67 -2.57 0.64 14.66
N ARG A 68 -2.47 1.78 13.96
CA ARG A 68 -3.65 2.51 13.47
C ARG A 68 -4.38 1.69 12.40
N PRO A 69 -5.69 1.90 12.15
CA PRO A 69 -6.39 1.23 11.05
C PRO A 69 -5.66 1.32 9.70
N ALA A 70 -5.12 2.51 9.36
CA ALA A 70 -4.41 2.75 8.11
C ALA A 70 -3.20 1.83 7.88
N TYR A 71 -2.63 1.26 8.94
CA TYR A 71 -1.52 0.30 8.85
C TYR A 71 -1.86 -0.91 7.98
N ARG A 72 -3.13 -1.35 7.95
CA ARG A 72 -3.55 -2.51 7.15
C ARG A 72 -3.32 -2.32 5.66
N LEU A 73 -3.27 -1.07 5.16
CA LEU A 73 -2.92 -0.80 3.76
C LEU A 73 -1.46 -1.11 3.47
N PHE A 74 -0.58 -0.97 4.45
CA PHE A 74 0.86 -1.13 4.29
C PHE A 74 1.37 -2.38 4.99
N GLU A 75 0.49 -3.22 5.53
CA GLU A 75 0.84 -4.37 6.35
C GLU A 75 1.56 -5.43 5.51
N GLY A 76 2.55 -6.07 6.11
CA GLY A 76 3.19 -7.24 5.55
C GLY A 76 4.68 -7.06 5.32
N ARG A 77 5.32 -8.17 4.96
CA ARG A 77 6.73 -8.22 4.61
C ARG A 77 6.97 -9.41 3.70
N VAL A 78 7.86 -9.25 2.73
CA VAL A 78 8.30 -10.40 1.92
C VAL A 78 9.03 -11.42 2.78
N THR A 79 8.99 -12.67 2.36
CA THR A 79 9.83 -13.72 2.93
C THR A 79 11.07 -13.89 2.05
N HIS A 80 12.24 -13.47 2.54
CA HIS A 80 13.49 -13.66 1.81
C HIS A 80 13.84 -15.14 1.67
N THR A 81 14.32 -15.52 0.49
CA THR A 81 14.81 -16.87 0.17
C THR A 81 16.24 -16.79 -0.36
N PRO A 82 16.99 -17.91 -0.45
CA PRO A 82 18.34 -17.89 -1.01
C PRO A 82 18.43 -17.37 -2.46
N THR A 83 17.33 -17.39 -3.21
CA THR A 83 17.28 -17.03 -4.63
C THR A 83 16.34 -15.85 -4.94
N GLY A 84 15.85 -15.15 -3.91
CA GLY A 84 14.93 -14.02 -4.10
C GLY A 84 14.06 -13.77 -2.87
N TRP A 85 12.76 -13.60 -3.09
CA TRP A 85 11.77 -13.44 -2.04
C TRP A 85 10.41 -13.95 -2.48
N ILE A 86 9.60 -14.35 -1.51
CA ILE A 86 8.19 -14.66 -1.69
C ILE A 86 7.41 -13.38 -1.39
N PRO A 87 6.57 -12.89 -2.32
CA PRO A 87 5.81 -11.66 -2.12
C PRO A 87 4.79 -11.84 -0.99
N TRP A 88 4.45 -10.73 -0.34
CA TRP A 88 3.29 -10.65 0.54
C TRP A 88 2.08 -10.22 -0.27
N THR A 89 0.92 -10.83 -0.02
CA THR A 89 -0.36 -10.41 -0.62
C THR A 89 -1.42 -10.28 0.45
N ARG A 90 -2.36 -9.37 0.23
CA ARG A 90 -3.48 -9.13 1.13
C ARG A 90 -4.67 -8.60 0.36
N VAL A 91 -5.85 -9.04 0.77
CA VAL A 91 -7.14 -8.55 0.30
C VAL A 91 -7.74 -7.72 1.43
N LEU A 92 -8.28 -6.55 1.06
CA LEU A 92 -9.06 -5.68 1.93
C LEU A 92 -10.45 -5.58 1.35
N ASP A 93 -11.46 -5.94 2.13
CA ASP A 93 -12.85 -5.80 1.74
C ASP A 93 -13.30 -4.31 1.76
N PRO A 94 -14.49 -3.98 1.23
CA PRO A 94 -14.98 -2.60 1.22
C PRO A 94 -15.08 -1.95 2.60
N ASP A 95 -15.42 -2.69 3.65
CA ASP A 95 -15.55 -2.17 5.01
C ASP A 95 -14.16 -1.85 5.59
N GLU A 96 -13.17 -2.73 5.35
CA GLU A 96 -11.77 -2.46 5.69
C GLU A 96 -11.23 -1.24 4.94
N VAL A 97 -11.51 -1.13 3.63
CA VAL A 97 -11.11 0.04 2.83
C VAL A 97 -11.72 1.33 3.37
N ASP A 98 -12.99 1.29 3.75
CA ASP A 98 -13.72 2.43 4.31
C ASP A 98 -13.12 2.91 5.64
N ASP A 99 -12.81 1.99 6.55
CA ASP A 99 -12.13 2.29 7.83
C ASP A 99 -10.72 2.85 7.63
N ILE A 100 -9.95 2.25 6.72
CA ILE A 100 -8.58 2.68 6.39
C ILE A 100 -8.63 4.08 5.76
N ALA A 101 -9.54 4.34 4.83
CA ALA A 101 -9.68 5.63 4.18
C ALA A 101 -9.97 6.74 5.19
N ARG A 102 -10.85 6.50 6.17
CA ARG A 102 -11.18 7.46 7.23
C ARG A 102 -10.00 7.73 8.16
N ASP A 103 -9.19 6.74 8.48
CA ASP A 103 -8.00 6.94 9.34
C ASP A 103 -6.85 7.60 8.57
N LEU A 104 -6.61 7.22 7.32
CA LEU A 104 -5.47 7.71 6.53
C LEU A 104 -5.52 9.22 6.27
N VAL A 105 -6.72 9.81 6.21
CA VAL A 105 -6.90 11.27 6.05
C VAL A 105 -6.62 12.06 7.34
N LEU A 106 -6.54 11.39 8.48
CA LEU A 106 -6.19 12.01 9.77
C LEU A 106 -4.69 12.16 9.97
N ILE A 107 -3.88 11.54 9.11
CA ILE A 107 -2.44 11.69 9.15
C ILE A 107 -2.11 13.04 8.49
N ASP A 108 -1.24 13.86 9.04
CA ASP A 108 -0.83 15.12 8.40
C ASP A 108 0.69 15.26 8.34
N GLU A 109 1.17 16.47 8.02
CA GLU A 109 2.60 16.76 7.94
C GLU A 109 3.26 16.70 9.33
N ASP A 110 2.53 17.09 10.39
CA ASP A 110 3.05 17.04 11.76
C ASP A 110 3.25 15.57 12.19
N ASP A 111 2.34 14.66 11.83
CA ASP A 111 2.51 13.22 12.07
C ASP A 111 3.77 12.66 11.37
N VAL A 112 4.06 13.12 10.14
CA VAL A 112 5.26 12.71 9.39
C VAL A 112 6.52 13.26 10.04
N ASP A 113 6.47 14.49 10.54
CA ASP A 113 7.56 15.13 11.26
C ASP A 113 7.86 14.42 12.58
N ASP A 114 6.83 14.08 13.36
CA ASP A 114 6.95 13.35 14.62
C ASP A 114 7.51 11.93 14.44
N ALA A 115 7.16 11.27 13.33
CA ALA A 115 7.66 9.93 13.00
C ALA A 115 9.02 9.94 12.28
N TRP A 116 9.54 11.12 11.90
CA TRP A 116 10.64 11.21 10.94
C TRP A 116 11.93 10.57 11.40
N ASP A 117 12.30 10.70 12.68
CA ASP A 117 13.51 10.10 13.22
C ASP A 117 13.50 8.57 13.09
N VAL A 118 12.32 7.96 13.23
CA VAL A 118 12.13 6.51 13.06
C VAL A 118 12.18 6.12 11.58
N ILE A 119 11.62 6.95 10.70
CA ILE A 119 11.58 6.70 9.25
C ILE A 119 12.96 6.87 8.63
N ALA A 120 13.63 7.99 8.89
CA ALA A 120 14.95 8.33 8.36
C ALA A 120 16.07 7.41 8.87
N GLY A 121 15.84 6.71 9.99
CA GLY A 121 16.73 5.66 10.49
C GLY A 121 16.70 4.37 9.65
N GLN A 122 15.78 4.24 8.70
CA GLN A 122 15.62 3.02 7.90
C GLN A 122 16.50 3.01 6.65
N PRO A 123 17.03 1.85 6.26
CA PRO A 123 17.77 1.74 5.01
C PRO A 123 16.91 2.14 3.82
N PHE A 124 17.44 3.01 2.96
CA PHE A 124 16.80 3.46 1.72
C PHE A 124 15.54 4.32 1.90
N SER A 125 15.38 4.98 3.05
CA SER A 125 14.30 5.96 3.24
C SER A 125 14.41 7.10 2.22
N GLY A 126 13.30 7.43 1.57
CA GLY A 126 13.18 8.66 0.78
C GLY A 126 13.29 9.93 1.65
N ASP A 127 13.12 11.10 1.04
CA ASP A 127 12.94 12.35 1.80
C ASP A 127 11.46 12.54 2.22
N LYS A 128 11.19 13.54 3.06
CA LYS A 128 9.82 13.83 3.53
C LYS A 128 8.86 14.11 2.38
N ALA A 129 9.33 14.82 1.35
CA ALA A 129 8.50 15.15 0.20
C ALA A 129 8.08 13.90 -0.59
N TYR A 130 8.97 12.91 -0.68
CA TYR A 130 8.70 11.62 -1.30
C TYR A 130 7.66 10.81 -0.50
N VAL A 131 7.78 10.77 0.84
CA VAL A 131 6.77 10.12 1.71
C VAL A 131 5.41 10.82 1.58
N MET A 132 5.40 12.15 1.62
CA MET A 132 4.16 12.94 1.48
C MET A 132 3.51 12.76 0.11
N HIS A 133 4.29 12.65 -0.96
CA HIS A 133 3.79 12.37 -2.30
C HIS A 133 3.05 11.03 -2.35
N HIS A 134 3.66 9.96 -1.82
CA HIS A 134 3.06 8.63 -1.81
C HIS A 134 1.88 8.51 -0.83
N LEU A 135 1.93 9.22 0.29
CA LEU A 135 0.80 9.33 1.22
C LEU A 135 -0.42 9.99 0.55
N ALA A 136 -0.19 11.07 -0.21
CA ALA A 136 -1.24 11.73 -0.99
C ALA A 136 -1.82 10.82 -2.08
N ALA A 137 -0.95 10.06 -2.78
CA ALA A 137 -1.38 9.08 -3.77
C ALA A 137 -2.26 7.97 -3.13
N ALA A 138 -1.85 7.44 -1.98
CA ALA A 138 -2.61 6.44 -1.23
C ALA A 138 -4.00 6.95 -0.81
N ARG A 139 -4.09 8.19 -0.31
CA ARG A 139 -5.38 8.83 0.02
C ARG A 139 -6.27 8.97 -1.20
N ALA A 140 -5.73 9.50 -2.30
CA ALA A 140 -6.48 9.73 -3.52
C ALA A 140 -7.04 8.40 -4.07
N PHE A 141 -6.24 7.33 -4.01
CA PHE A 141 -6.67 5.99 -4.40
C PHE A 141 -7.79 5.48 -3.49
N LEU A 142 -7.60 5.45 -2.17
CA LEU A 142 -8.62 4.93 -1.24
C LEU A 142 -9.94 5.73 -1.27
N ILE A 143 -9.89 7.04 -1.47
CA ILE A 143 -11.11 7.85 -1.62
C ILE A 143 -11.93 7.40 -2.84
N ARG A 144 -11.30 7.00 -3.94
CA ARG A 144 -12.00 6.45 -5.11
C ARG A 144 -12.62 5.09 -4.77
N GLN A 145 -11.87 4.21 -4.11
CA GLN A 145 -12.35 2.88 -3.73
C GLN A 145 -13.53 2.95 -2.75
N GLN A 146 -13.41 3.78 -1.71
CA GLN A 146 -14.45 4.03 -0.73
C GLN A 146 -15.74 4.55 -1.39
N ARG A 147 -15.64 5.50 -2.32
CA ARG A 147 -16.81 6.03 -3.06
C ARG A 147 -17.47 4.98 -3.96
N ALA A 148 -16.67 4.08 -4.52
CA ALA A 148 -17.16 2.98 -5.35
C ALA A 148 -17.73 1.81 -4.52
N GLY A 149 -17.49 1.76 -3.20
CA GLY A 149 -17.81 0.61 -2.37
C GLY A 149 -16.96 -0.62 -2.73
N TRP A 150 -15.71 -0.37 -3.15
CA TRP A 150 -14.79 -1.40 -3.63
C TRP A 150 -13.73 -1.70 -2.59
N GLY A 151 -13.32 -2.96 -2.55
CA GLY A 151 -12.13 -3.41 -1.85
C GLY A 151 -10.86 -3.13 -2.67
N LEU A 152 -9.78 -3.77 -2.25
CA LEU A 152 -8.54 -3.84 -3.03
C LEU A 152 -7.78 -5.14 -2.72
N VAL A 153 -6.91 -5.51 -3.65
CA VAL A 153 -5.86 -6.51 -3.41
C VAL A 153 -4.52 -5.81 -3.57
N TYR A 154 -3.57 -6.10 -2.69
CA TYR A 154 -2.22 -5.56 -2.83
C TYR A 154 -1.14 -6.61 -2.69
N LEU A 155 0.01 -6.30 -3.27
CA LEU A 155 1.23 -7.08 -3.28
C LEU A 155 2.41 -6.21 -2.85
N ILE A 156 3.23 -6.76 -1.96
CA ILE A 156 4.57 -6.26 -1.64
C ILE A 156 5.56 -7.31 -2.15
N GLY A 157 6.39 -6.96 -3.15
CA GLY A 157 7.31 -7.90 -3.80
C GLY A 157 8.06 -7.33 -4.99
#